data_AF-A0A3L9HTQ7-F1
#
_entry.id   AF-A0A3L9HTQ7-F1
#
_cell.length_a   1.000
_cell.length_b   1.000
_cell.length_c   1.000
_cell.angle_alpha   90.00
_cell.angle_beta   90.00
_cell.angle_gamma   90.00
#
_symmetry.space_group_name_H-M   'P 1'
#
loop_
_entity.id
_entity.type
_entity.pdbx_description
1 polymer ?
#
loop_
_entity_poly.entity_id
_entity_poly.type
_entity_poly.pdbx_seq_one_letter_code
_entity_poly.pdbx_strand_id
1 'polypeptide(L)'
;RRAIYSQRNELLDVSDVSETINSIREDVFKATIDAYIPPQSLEEMWDIPGLQERLKNDFDLDLPIAEWLDKEPELHEETLRERILAQSIEVYQRKEEVVGAEMMRHFEKGVMLQTLDSLWKEHLAAMDYLRQGIHLRGYAQKDPKQEYKRESFSMFAAMLESLKYEVISTLSKVQVRMPEEVEELEQQRRMEAERLAQMQQLSHQ
;
A
#
# COMPACT_ATOMS: atom_id res chain seq x y z
N ARG A 1 -3.32 -14.13 -18.44
CA ARG A 1 -1.84 -14.04 -18.62
C ARG A 1 -1.45 -12.87 -19.53
N ARG A 2 -1.88 -12.79 -20.80
CA ARG A 2 -1.52 -11.67 -21.71
C ARG A 2 -1.83 -10.26 -21.17
N ALA A 3 -2.97 -10.08 -20.50
CA ALA A 3 -3.37 -8.78 -19.96
C ALA A 3 -2.36 -8.18 -18.95
N ILE A 4 -1.87 -8.99 -17.99
CA ILE A 4 -0.89 -8.53 -17.00
C ILE A 4 0.47 -8.24 -17.63
N TYR A 5 0.93 -9.08 -18.56
CA TYR A 5 2.17 -8.78 -19.28
C TYR A 5 2.05 -7.50 -20.11
N SER A 6 0.87 -7.20 -20.65
CA SER A 6 0.61 -5.93 -21.33
C SER A 6 0.70 -4.74 -20.37
N GLN A 7 0.00 -4.79 -19.24
CA GLN A 7 0.04 -3.73 -18.23
C GLN A 7 1.45 -3.54 -17.65
N ARG A 8 2.17 -4.64 -17.40
CA ARG A 8 3.56 -4.60 -16.93
C ARG A 8 4.48 -3.91 -17.94
N ASN A 9 4.34 -4.24 -19.22
CA ASN A 9 5.14 -3.61 -20.28
C ASN A 9 4.79 -2.14 -20.44
N GLU A 10 3.51 -1.79 -20.37
CA GLU A 10 3.05 -0.40 -20.39
C GLU A 10 3.64 0.40 -19.23
N LEU A 11 3.62 -0.15 -18.01
CA LEU A 11 4.27 0.46 -16.85
C LEU A 11 5.79 0.62 -17.02
N LEU A 12 6.44 -0.32 -17.72
CA LEU A 12 7.88 -0.23 -18.03
C LEU A 12 8.18 0.88 -19.05
N ASP A 13 7.26 1.16 -19.97
CA ASP A 13 7.44 2.14 -21.04
C ASP A 13 7.08 3.57 -20.61
N VAL A 14 6.21 3.73 -19.61
CA VAL A 14 5.83 5.04 -19.07
C VAL A 14 6.94 5.62 -18.17
N SER A 15 7.31 6.88 -18.41
CA SER A 15 8.33 7.60 -17.63
C SER A 15 7.79 8.21 -16.34
N ASP A 16 6.50 8.56 -16.31
CA ASP A 16 5.85 9.22 -15.17
C ASP A 16 4.55 8.49 -14.82
N VAL A 17 4.50 7.94 -13.61
CA VAL A 17 3.34 7.20 -13.09
C VAL A 17 2.58 7.97 -12.01
N SER A 18 2.90 9.24 -11.80
CA SER A 18 2.37 10.09 -10.72
C SER A 18 0.85 10.23 -10.75
N GLU A 19 0.27 10.49 -11.93
CA GLU A 19 -1.18 10.58 -12.12
C GLU A 19 -1.87 9.26 -11.77
N THR A 20 -1.29 8.14 -12.21
CA THR A 20 -1.78 6.79 -11.90
C THR A 20 -1.70 6.53 -10.40
N ILE A 21 -0.61 6.89 -9.74
CA ILE A 21 -0.46 6.76 -8.29
C ILE A 21 -1.48 7.62 -7.53
N ASN A 22 -1.73 8.86 -7.98
CA ASN A 22 -2.72 9.74 -7.36
C ASN A 22 -4.14 9.15 -7.50
N SER A 23 -4.51 8.68 -8.69
CA SER A 23 -5.82 8.03 -8.90
C SER A 23 -5.96 6.75 -8.05
N ILE A 24 -4.92 5.92 -7.99
CA ILE A 24 -4.90 4.72 -7.13
C ILE A 24 -5.01 5.11 -5.65
N ARG A 25 -4.34 6.19 -5.22
CA ARG A 25 -4.41 6.69 -3.84
C ARG A 25 -5.84 7.05 -3.47
N GLU A 26 -6.52 7.83 -4.31
CA GLU A 26 -7.92 8.20 -4.10
C GLU A 26 -8.81 6.97 -3.94
N ASP A 27 -8.69 5.99 -4.84
CA ASP A 27 -9.41 4.71 -4.78
C ASP A 27 -9.15 3.96 -3.46
N VAL A 28 -7.87 3.83 -3.07
CA VAL A 28 -7.46 3.09 -1.87
C VAL A 28 -7.96 3.75 -0.60
N PHE A 29 -7.81 5.07 -0.47
CA PHE A 29 -8.31 5.79 0.69
C PHE A 29 -9.83 5.74 0.77
N LYS A 30 -10.52 5.90 -0.37
CA LYS A 30 -11.98 5.76 -0.41
C LYS A 30 -12.42 4.38 0.06
N ALA A 31 -11.86 3.31 -0.51
CA ALA A 31 -12.20 1.92 -0.13
C ALA A 31 -11.83 1.61 1.33
N THR A 32 -10.71 2.14 1.81
CA THR A 32 -10.30 2.00 3.22
C THR A 32 -11.30 2.68 4.14
N ILE A 33 -11.69 3.93 3.85
CA ILE A 33 -12.65 4.67 4.68
C ILE A 33 -14.03 4.00 4.61
N ASP A 34 -14.49 3.56 3.43
CA ASP A 34 -15.77 2.85 3.25
C ASP A 34 -15.93 1.62 4.16
N ALA A 35 -14.82 0.96 4.51
CA ALA A 35 -14.83 -0.22 5.36
C ALA A 35 -15.10 0.09 6.85
N TYR A 36 -14.83 1.31 7.30
CA TYR A 36 -15.02 1.74 8.70
C TYR A 36 -16.10 2.81 8.85
N ILE A 37 -16.34 3.58 7.80
CA ILE A 37 -17.36 4.62 7.69
C ILE A 37 -18.16 4.30 6.43
N PRO A 38 -19.25 3.51 6.54
CA PRO A 38 -20.04 3.15 5.37
C PRO A 38 -20.65 4.40 4.70
N PRO A 39 -20.76 4.44 3.37
CA PRO A 39 -21.32 5.60 2.68
C PRO A 39 -22.78 5.84 3.07
N GLN A 40 -23.14 7.11 3.31
CA GLN A 40 -24.50 7.54 3.69
C GLN A 40 -24.97 6.90 5.00
N SER A 41 -24.06 6.68 5.94
CA SER A 41 -24.35 6.07 7.24
C SER A 41 -24.47 7.09 8.36
N LEU A 42 -25.09 6.66 9.46
CA LEU A 42 -25.14 7.43 10.69
C LEU A 42 -23.82 7.31 11.45
N GLU A 43 -23.45 8.33 12.22
CA GLU A 43 -22.22 8.38 13.02
C GLU A 43 -22.08 7.18 13.99
N GLU A 44 -23.19 6.64 14.50
CA GLU A 44 -23.20 5.47 15.37
C GLU A 44 -22.66 4.19 14.70
N MET A 45 -22.63 4.16 13.37
CA MET A 45 -22.10 3.03 12.59
C MET A 45 -20.61 3.17 12.28
N TRP A 46 -19.98 4.29 12.65
CA TRP A 46 -18.59 4.58 12.32
C TRP A 46 -17.64 3.92 13.31
N ASP A 47 -16.66 3.18 12.78
CA ASP A 47 -15.54 2.65 13.56
C ASP A 47 -14.33 3.58 13.44
N ILE A 48 -14.38 4.71 14.16
CA ILE A 48 -13.30 5.70 14.17
C ILE A 48 -11.99 5.14 14.75
N PRO A 49 -12.00 4.41 15.88
CA PRO A 49 -10.77 3.83 16.41
C PRO A 49 -10.12 2.85 15.43
N GLY A 50 -10.92 1.98 14.79
CA GLY A 50 -10.44 1.05 13.78
C GLY A 50 -9.86 1.75 12.55
N LEU A 51 -10.51 2.82 12.08
CA LEU A 51 -9.99 3.64 10.98
C LEU A 51 -8.65 4.30 11.34
N GLN A 52 -8.53 4.91 12.52
CA GLN A 52 -7.28 5.54 12.96
C GLN A 52 -6.14 4.52 13.08
N GLU A 53 -6.41 3.35 13.68
CA GLU A 53 -5.43 2.27 13.78
C GLU A 53 -5.01 1.80 12.38
N ARG A 54 -5.97 1.62 11.46
CA ARG A 54 -5.68 1.21 10.09
C ARG A 54 -4.83 2.22 9.34
N LEU A 55 -5.17 3.50 9.44
CA LEU A 55 -4.42 4.59 8.80
C LEU A 55 -2.99 4.68 9.32
N LYS A 56 -2.80 4.52 10.63
CA LYS A 56 -1.47 4.49 11.24
C LYS A 56 -0.67 3.28 10.81
N ASN A 57 -1.25 2.08 10.92
CA ASN A 57 -0.53 0.84 10.68
C ASN A 57 -0.18 0.64 9.20
N ASP A 58 -1.05 1.03 8.28
CA ASP A 58 -0.89 0.74 6.85
C ASP A 58 -0.45 1.93 6.01
N PHE A 59 -0.61 3.15 6.49
CA PHE A 59 -0.20 4.35 5.75
C PHE A 59 0.75 5.24 6.52
N ASP A 60 1.15 4.88 7.75
CA ASP A 60 1.98 5.73 8.62
C ASP A 60 1.35 7.13 8.84
N LEU A 61 0.00 7.16 8.87
CA LEU A 61 -0.79 8.37 9.07
C LEU A 61 -1.42 8.37 10.46
N ASP A 62 -0.81 9.14 11.37
CA ASP A 62 -1.34 9.35 12.73
C ASP A 62 -2.30 10.54 12.74
N LEU A 63 -3.57 10.28 12.42
CA LEU A 63 -4.61 11.31 12.32
C LEU A 63 -5.51 11.27 13.56
N PRO A 64 -5.71 12.39 14.29
CA PRO A 64 -6.58 12.44 15.46
C PRO A 64 -8.07 12.62 15.06
N ILE A 65 -8.62 11.66 14.30
CA ILE A 65 -9.98 11.74 13.72
C ILE A 65 -11.05 11.92 14.80
N ALA A 66 -10.96 11.18 15.91
CA ALA A 66 -11.90 11.31 17.02
C ALA A 66 -11.92 12.75 17.58
N GLU A 67 -10.74 13.37 17.71
CA GLU A 67 -10.66 14.76 18.19
C GLU A 67 -11.25 15.77 17.20
N TRP A 68 -11.13 15.51 15.89
CA TRP A 68 -11.73 16.37 14.87
C TRP A 68 -13.26 16.36 14.97
N LEU A 69 -13.85 15.17 15.10
CA LEU A 69 -15.29 15.01 15.26
C LEU A 69 -15.82 15.64 16.56
N ASP A 70 -15.06 15.54 17.66
CA ASP A 70 -15.44 16.16 18.94
C ASP A 70 -15.41 17.71 18.90
N LYS A 71 -14.44 18.29 18.18
CA LYS A 71 -14.20 19.74 18.15
C LYS A 71 -14.99 20.46 17.06
N GLU A 72 -15.37 19.76 16.00
CA GLU A 72 -15.95 20.34 14.79
C GLU A 72 -17.31 19.68 14.47
N PRO A 73 -18.43 20.15 15.06
CA PRO A 73 -19.75 19.55 14.85
C PRO A 73 -20.28 19.63 13.42
N GLU A 74 -19.67 20.48 12.58
CA GLU A 74 -20.00 20.62 11.16
C GLU A 74 -19.25 19.59 10.28
N LEU A 75 -18.29 18.84 10.85
CA LEU A 75 -17.52 17.84 10.13
C LEU A 75 -18.38 16.60 9.88
N HIS A 76 -18.88 16.48 8.65
CA HIS A 76 -19.69 15.35 8.20
C HIS A 76 -18.86 14.38 7.36
N GLU A 77 -19.47 13.23 7.03
CA GLU A 77 -18.83 12.09 6.35
C GLU A 77 -17.96 12.51 5.14
N GLU A 78 -18.52 13.29 4.21
CA GLU A 78 -17.85 13.75 2.99
C GLU A 78 -16.64 14.64 3.30
N THR A 79 -16.81 15.66 4.14
CA THR A 79 -15.71 16.55 4.53
C THR A 79 -14.61 15.83 5.31
N LEU A 80 -14.96 14.82 6.11
CA LEU A 80 -13.98 13.99 6.82
C LEU A 80 -13.13 13.18 5.83
N ARG A 81 -13.77 12.57 4.82
CA ARG A 81 -13.07 11.81 3.76
C ARG A 81 -12.09 12.69 2.99
N GLU A 82 -12.54 13.87 2.57
CA GLU A 82 -11.71 14.85 1.88
C GLU A 82 -10.50 15.26 2.74
N ARG A 83 -10.72 15.52 4.03
CA ARG A 83 -9.65 15.90 4.96
C ARG A 83 -8.60 14.80 5.13
N ILE A 84 -9.02 13.55 5.30
CA ILE A 84 -8.10 12.40 5.44
C ILE A 84 -7.27 12.25 4.16
N LEU A 85 -7.92 12.30 2.99
CA LEU A 85 -7.24 12.22 1.71
C LEU A 85 -6.25 13.38 1.52
N ALA A 86 -6.66 14.62 1.83
CA ALA A 86 -5.80 15.79 1.74
C ALA A 86 -4.55 15.66 2.63
N GLN A 87 -4.71 15.18 3.86
CA GLN A 87 -3.58 14.90 4.77
C GLN A 87 -2.63 13.85 4.19
N SER A 88 -3.15 12.79 3.56
CA SER A 88 -2.31 11.77 2.91
C SER A 88 -1.50 12.36 1.75
N ILE A 89 -2.11 13.25 0.96
CA ILE A 89 -1.46 13.92 -0.18
C ILE A 89 -0.38 14.88 0.33
N GLU A 90 -0.66 15.66 1.37
CA GLU A 90 0.29 16.59 1.97
C GLU A 90 1.52 15.88 2.56
N VAL A 91 1.31 14.75 3.25
CA VAL A 91 2.41 13.90 3.74
C VAL A 91 3.25 13.37 2.57
N TYR A 92 2.59 12.92 1.50
CA TYR A 92 3.28 12.43 0.33
C TYR A 92 4.11 13.51 -0.39
N GLN A 93 3.53 14.69 -0.58
CA GLN A 93 4.22 15.82 -1.22
C GLN A 93 5.45 16.25 -0.44
N ARG A 94 5.37 16.30 0.90
CA ARG A 94 6.55 16.57 1.74
C ARG A 94 7.66 15.54 1.55
N LYS A 95 7.32 14.25 1.37
CA LYS A 95 8.32 13.22 1.06
C LYS A 95 8.94 13.45 -0.32
N GLU A 96 8.13 13.80 -1.31
CA GLU A 96 8.61 14.11 -2.65
C GLU A 96 9.55 15.32 -2.67
N GLU A 97 9.27 16.38 -1.90
CA GLU A 97 10.13 17.55 -1.78
C GLU A 97 11.53 17.21 -1.23
N VAL A 98 11.59 16.26 -0.28
CA VAL A 98 12.85 15.79 0.30
C VAL A 98 13.64 14.88 -0.64
N VAL A 99 12.95 13.94 -1.31
CA VAL A 99 13.57 12.97 -2.23
C VAL A 99 13.97 13.63 -3.56
N GLY A 100 13.19 14.60 -4.01
CA GLY A 100 13.18 15.09 -5.37
C GLY A 100 12.25 14.27 -6.29
N ALA A 101 11.56 14.98 -7.18
CA ALA A 101 10.54 14.40 -8.05
C ALA A 101 11.06 13.23 -8.89
N GLU A 102 12.22 13.37 -9.55
CA GLU A 102 12.78 12.32 -10.42
C GLU A 102 13.01 11.01 -9.67
N MET A 103 13.66 11.07 -8.50
CA MET A 103 13.93 9.88 -7.71
C MET A 103 12.62 9.28 -7.14
N MET A 104 11.64 10.13 -6.81
CA MET A 104 10.30 9.66 -6.41
C MET A 104 9.60 8.89 -7.53
N ARG A 105 9.64 9.36 -8.80
CA ARG A 105 9.03 8.63 -9.93
C ARG A 105 9.68 7.26 -10.16
N HIS A 106 10.99 7.18 -10.06
CA HIS A 106 11.71 5.90 -10.13
C HIS A 106 11.30 4.96 -8.99
N PHE A 107 11.14 5.51 -7.79
CA PHE A 107 10.71 4.74 -6.62
C PHE A 107 9.28 4.22 -6.76
N GLU A 108 8.32 5.08 -7.13
CA GLU A 108 6.92 4.70 -7.41
C GLU A 108 6.82 3.55 -8.40
N LYS A 109 7.53 3.67 -9.53
CA LYS A 109 7.55 2.65 -10.57
C LYS A 109 8.19 1.35 -10.07
N GLY A 110 9.29 1.45 -9.34
CA GLY A 110 9.96 0.29 -8.73
C GLY A 110 9.05 -0.47 -7.77
N VAL A 111 8.37 0.24 -6.87
CA VAL A 111 7.40 -0.34 -5.93
C VAL A 111 6.25 -0.99 -6.70
N MET A 112 5.64 -0.29 -7.66
CA MET A 112 4.52 -0.84 -8.43
C MET A 112 4.87 -2.12 -9.18
N LEU A 113 6.04 -2.16 -9.84
CA LEU A 113 6.50 -3.34 -10.57
C LEU A 113 6.81 -4.51 -9.63
N GLN A 114 7.50 -4.24 -8.51
CA GLN A 114 7.83 -5.27 -7.54
C GLN A 114 6.58 -5.89 -6.91
N THR A 115 5.62 -5.06 -6.52
CA THR A 115 4.35 -5.51 -5.95
C THR A 115 3.53 -6.30 -6.97
N LEU A 116 3.44 -5.81 -8.22
CA LEU A 116 2.75 -6.50 -9.31
C LEU A 116 3.35 -7.89 -9.56
N ASP A 117 4.67 -7.98 -9.66
CA ASP A 117 5.37 -9.25 -9.92
C ASP A 117 5.17 -10.25 -8.78
N SER A 118 5.15 -9.78 -7.51
CA SER A 118 4.87 -10.62 -6.34
C SER A 118 3.44 -11.17 -6.34
N LEU A 119 2.44 -10.29 -6.42
CA LEU A 119 1.03 -10.66 -6.41
C LEU A 119 0.64 -11.53 -7.61
N TRP A 120 1.25 -11.27 -8.78
CA TRP A 120 1.01 -12.08 -9.96
C TRP A 120 1.52 -13.52 -9.79
N LYS A 121 2.68 -13.70 -9.17
CA LYS A 121 3.21 -15.03 -8.85
C LYS A 121 2.27 -15.78 -7.91
N GLU A 122 1.76 -15.12 -6.88
CA GLU A 122 0.78 -15.71 -5.95
C GLU A 122 -0.54 -16.06 -6.64
N HIS A 123 -1.05 -15.16 -7.49
CA HIS A 123 -2.24 -15.41 -8.28
C HIS A 123 -2.07 -16.61 -9.22
N LEU A 124 -0.91 -16.77 -9.87
CA LEU A 124 -0.64 -17.95 -10.70
C LEU A 124 -0.68 -19.25 -9.89
N ALA A 125 -0.09 -19.25 -8.68
CA ALA A 125 -0.17 -20.40 -7.78
C ALA A 125 -1.63 -20.70 -7.39
N ALA A 126 -2.38 -19.68 -6.98
CA ALA A 126 -3.79 -19.81 -6.62
C ALA A 126 -4.66 -20.32 -7.79
N MET A 127 -4.37 -19.89 -9.01
CA MET A 127 -5.03 -20.37 -10.23
C MET A 127 -4.75 -21.84 -10.55
N ASP A 128 -3.55 -22.32 -10.24
CA ASP A 128 -3.21 -23.73 -10.40
C ASP A 128 -3.92 -24.60 -9.35
N TYR A 129 -4.04 -24.12 -8.10
CA TYR A 129 -4.86 -24.77 -7.07
C TYR A 129 -6.35 -24.82 -7.47
N LEU A 130 -6.90 -23.70 -7.94
CA LEU A 130 -8.28 -23.63 -8.41
C LEU A 130 -8.55 -24.66 -9.51
N ARG A 131 -7.62 -24.81 -10.47
CA ARG A 131 -7.75 -25.77 -11.57
C ARG A 131 -7.80 -27.22 -11.06
N GLN A 132 -7.03 -27.56 -10.03
CA GLN A 132 -7.04 -28.91 -9.45
C GLN A 132 -8.35 -29.20 -8.69
N GLY A 133 -8.89 -28.20 -7.98
CA GLY A 133 -10.10 -28.35 -7.16
C GLY A 133 -11.43 -28.23 -7.90
N ILE A 134 -11.46 -27.66 -9.12
CA ILE A 134 -12.71 -27.33 -9.82
C ILE A 134 -13.58 -28.56 -10.13
N HIS A 135 -12.97 -29.73 -10.31
CA HIS A 135 -13.69 -30.97 -10.62
C HIS A 135 -14.63 -31.42 -9.49
N LEU A 136 -14.34 -31.05 -8.24
CA LEU A 136 -15.20 -31.35 -7.10
C LEU A 136 -16.52 -30.55 -7.14
N ARG A 137 -16.57 -29.43 -7.90
CA ARG A 137 -17.78 -28.60 -8.05
C ARG A 137 -18.77 -29.14 -9.09
N GLY A 138 -18.33 -30.06 -9.96
CA GLY A 138 -19.21 -30.76 -10.89
C GLY A 138 -20.29 -31.61 -10.19
N TYR A 139 -20.07 -31.98 -8.92
CA TYR A 139 -21.05 -32.68 -8.09
C TYR A 139 -22.27 -31.81 -7.72
N ALA A 140 -22.15 -30.48 -7.82
CA ALA A 140 -23.23 -29.54 -7.51
C ALA A 140 -24.12 -29.19 -8.73
N GLN A 141 -24.09 -29.99 -9.80
CA GLN A 141 -24.81 -29.77 -11.07
C GLN A 141 -24.47 -28.45 -11.79
N LYS A 142 -23.37 -27.79 -11.41
CA LYS A 142 -22.88 -26.57 -12.08
C LYS A 142 -21.80 -26.91 -13.10
N ASP A 143 -21.76 -26.17 -14.21
CA ASP A 143 -20.72 -26.32 -15.23
C ASP A 143 -19.34 -25.91 -14.65
N PRO A 144 -18.36 -26.83 -14.53
CA PRO A 144 -17.05 -26.54 -13.94
C PRO A 144 -16.28 -25.44 -14.70
N LYS A 145 -16.46 -25.33 -16.02
CA LYS A 145 -15.79 -24.30 -16.82
C LYS A 145 -16.34 -22.92 -16.51
N GLN A 146 -17.65 -22.80 -16.32
CA GLN A 146 -18.28 -21.53 -15.96
C GLN A 146 -17.87 -21.09 -14.55
N GLU A 147 -17.87 -22.02 -13.59
CA GLU A 147 -17.42 -21.74 -12.23
C GLU A 147 -15.95 -21.32 -12.17
N TYR A 148 -15.07 -22.02 -12.91
CA TYR A 148 -13.66 -21.63 -13.02
C TYR A 148 -13.51 -20.21 -13.57
N LYS A 149 -14.24 -19.88 -14.64
CA LYS A 149 -14.18 -18.53 -15.24
C LYS A 149 -14.64 -17.45 -14.25
N ARG A 150 -15.74 -17.70 -13.53
CA ARG A 150 -16.27 -16.76 -12.53
C ARG A 150 -15.30 -16.53 -11.38
N GLU A 151 -14.79 -17.61 -10.80
CA GLU A 151 -13.90 -17.54 -9.64
C GLU A 151 -12.54 -16.96 -10.00
N SER A 152 -11.95 -17.38 -11.13
CA SER A 152 -10.69 -16.81 -11.63
C SER A 152 -10.78 -15.31 -11.88
N PHE A 153 -11.92 -14.82 -12.40
CA PHE A 153 -12.14 -13.39 -12.58
C PHE A 153 -12.23 -12.65 -11.23
N SER A 154 -12.96 -13.21 -10.26
CA SER A 154 -13.04 -12.64 -8.91
C SER A 154 -11.67 -12.58 -8.23
N MET A 155 -10.86 -13.64 -8.35
CA MET A 155 -9.50 -13.68 -7.82
C MET A 155 -8.58 -12.68 -8.51
N PHE A 156 -8.79 -12.44 -9.81
CA PHE A 156 -8.03 -11.46 -10.57
C PHE A 156 -8.37 -10.02 -10.14
N ALA A 157 -9.66 -9.70 -10.00
CA ALA A 157 -10.09 -8.40 -9.49
C ALA A 157 -9.55 -8.15 -8.07
N ALA A 158 -9.65 -9.13 -7.18
CA ALA A 158 -9.09 -9.04 -5.82
C ALA A 158 -7.58 -8.78 -5.82
N MET A 159 -6.82 -9.46 -6.70
CA MET A 159 -5.38 -9.23 -6.86
C MET A 159 -5.07 -7.79 -7.29
N LEU A 160 -5.87 -7.20 -8.18
CA LEU A 160 -5.69 -5.80 -8.61
C LEU A 160 -5.98 -4.82 -7.48
N GLU A 161 -6.99 -5.07 -6.65
CA GLU A 161 -7.26 -4.25 -5.46
C GLU A 161 -6.15 -4.38 -4.41
N SER A 162 -5.63 -5.60 -4.19
CA SER A 162 -4.45 -5.82 -3.35
C SER A 162 -3.22 -5.06 -3.87
N LEU A 163 -3.01 -5.05 -5.19
CA LEU A 163 -1.91 -4.31 -5.81
C LEU A 163 -2.02 -2.82 -5.51
N LYS A 164 -3.18 -2.23 -5.77
CA LYS A 164 -3.45 -0.81 -5.46
C LYS A 164 -3.13 -0.51 -4.00
N TYR A 165 -3.66 -1.32 -3.09
CA TYR A 165 -3.49 -1.16 -1.65
C TYR A 165 -2.02 -1.22 -1.22
N GLU A 166 -1.31 -2.28 -1.62
CA GLU A 166 0.07 -2.51 -1.21
C GLU A 166 1.03 -1.45 -1.75
N VAL A 167 0.80 -0.96 -2.98
CA VAL A 167 1.58 0.15 -3.55
C VAL A 167 1.43 1.40 -2.70
N ILE A 168 0.19 1.83 -2.42
CA ILE A 168 -0.05 3.05 -1.64
C ILE A 168 0.44 2.89 -0.20
N SER A 169 0.22 1.74 0.44
CA SER A 169 0.74 1.44 1.78
C SER A 169 2.26 1.54 1.81
N THR A 170 2.95 0.92 0.85
CA THR A 170 4.43 0.93 0.79
C THR A 170 4.98 2.34 0.56
N LEU A 171 4.40 3.08 -0.39
CA LEU A 171 4.78 4.47 -0.66
C LEU A 171 4.49 5.38 0.54
N SER A 172 3.43 5.11 1.30
CA SER A 172 3.08 5.91 2.47
C SER A 172 3.97 5.60 3.67
N LYS A 173 4.48 4.37 3.81
CA LYS A 173 5.39 3.97 4.91
C LYS A 173 6.86 4.29 4.68
N VAL A 174 7.26 4.65 3.45
CA VAL A 174 8.67 4.91 3.18
C VAL A 174 9.15 6.08 4.05
N GLN A 175 10.21 5.85 4.83
CA GLN A 175 10.88 6.90 5.58
C GLN A 175 12.04 7.40 4.73
N VAL A 176 11.86 8.59 4.18
CA VAL A 176 12.92 9.30 3.48
C VAL A 176 13.85 9.88 4.54
N ARG A 177 15.07 9.36 4.60
CA ARG A 177 16.12 9.91 5.47
C ARG A 177 16.90 10.94 4.69
N MET A 178 17.22 12.05 5.35
CA MET A 178 18.09 13.06 4.75
C MET A 178 19.49 12.47 4.51
N PRO A 179 20.21 12.86 3.45
CA PRO A 179 21.59 12.40 3.22
C PRO A 179 22.50 12.62 4.44
N GLU A 180 22.31 13.71 5.17
CA GLU A 180 23.03 14.02 6.43
C GLU A 180 22.76 12.96 7.52
N GLU A 181 21.51 12.54 7.71
CA GLU A 181 21.14 11.49 8.67
C GLU A 181 21.71 10.12 8.29
N VAL A 182 21.84 9.84 6.99
CA VAL A 182 22.44 8.60 6.49
C VAL A 182 23.95 8.60 6.78
N GLU A 183 24.63 9.73 6.54
CA GLU A 183 26.06 9.88 6.78
C GLU A 183 26.40 9.81 8.29
N GLU A 184 25.60 10.45 9.14
CA GLU A 184 25.73 10.34 10.60
C GLU A 184 25.53 8.89 11.10
N LEU A 185 24.54 8.17 10.57
CA LEU A 185 24.29 6.78 10.95
C LEU A 185 25.42 5.86 10.51
N GLU A 186 26.00 6.09 9.32
CA GLU A 186 27.18 5.37 8.85
C GLU A 186 28.40 5.65 9.73
N GLN A 187 28.61 6.91 10.13
CA GLN A 187 29.69 7.26 11.05
C GLN A 187 29.49 6.61 12.42
N GLN A 188 28.27 6.60 12.96
CA GLN A 188 27.95 5.92 14.21
C GLN A 188 28.24 4.41 14.13
N ARG A 189 27.82 3.75 13.04
CA ARG A 189 28.11 2.32 12.82
C ARG A 189 29.60 2.03 12.71
N ARG A 190 30.38 2.89 12.05
CA ARG A 190 31.84 2.76 11.96
C ARG A 190 32.50 2.90 13.34
N MET A 191 32.11 3.93 14.11
CA MET A 191 32.63 4.13 15.46
C MET A 191 32.28 2.98 16.42
N GLU A 192 31.08 2.41 16.31
CA GLU A 192 30.65 1.27 17.12
C GLU A 192 31.42 -0.01 16.77
N ALA A 193 31.63 -0.27 15.47
CA ALA A 193 32.45 -1.38 15.00
C ALA A 193 33.92 -1.27 15.47
N GLU A 194 34.50 -0.07 15.41
CA GLU A 194 35.85 0.21 15.92
C GLU A 194 35.96 0.00 17.44
N ARG A 195 34.96 0.46 18.20
CA ARG A 195 34.91 0.28 19.66
C ARG A 195 34.83 -1.20 20.05
N LEU A 196 34.01 -1.98 19.35
CA LEU A 196 33.89 -3.43 19.54
C LEU A 196 35.21 -4.16 19.21
N ALA A 197 35.88 -3.79 18.12
CA ALA A 197 37.17 -4.35 17.75
C ALA A 197 38.27 -4.06 18.80
N GLN A 198 38.29 -2.83 19.35
CA GLN A 198 39.21 -2.47 20.43
C GLN A 198 38.97 -3.27 21.72
N MET A 199 37.70 -3.46 22.10
CA MET A 199 37.35 -4.25 23.29
C MET A 199 37.75 -5.74 23.14
N GLN A 200 37.64 -6.30 21.93
CA GLN A 200 38.09 -7.68 21.65
C GLN A 200 39.61 -7.82 21.71
N GLN A 201 40.37 -6.83 21.23
CA GLN A 201 41.83 -6.85 21.32
C GLN A 201 42.33 -6.74 22.77
N LEU A 202 41.65 -5.96 23.60
CA LEU A 202 41.98 -5.81 25.03
C LEU A 202 41.62 -7.04 25.87
N SER A 203 40.68 -7.89 25.43
CA SER A 203 40.33 -9.12 26.14
C SER A 203 41.24 -10.31 25.80
N HIS A 204 42.06 -10.19 24.74
CA HIS A 204 43.00 -11.21 24.28
C HIS A 204 44.46 -10.95 24.69
N GLN A 205 44.70 -9.90 25.49
CA GLN A 205 45.98 -9.64 26.19
C GLN A 205 45.86 -10.02 27.67
#